data_AF-A0A1B3ZE86-F1
#
_entry.id   AF-A0A1B3ZE86-F1
#
_cell.length_a   1.000
_cell.length_b   1.000
_cell.length_c   1.000
_cell.angle_alpha   90.00
_cell.angle_beta   90.00
_cell.angle_gamma   90.00
#
_symmetry.space_group_name_H-M   'P 1'
#
loop_
_entity.id
_entity.type
_entity.pdbx_description
1 polymer ?
#
loop_
_entity_poly.entity_id
_entity_poly.type
_entity_poly.pdbx_seq_one_letter_code
_entity_poly.pdbx_strand_id
1 'polypeptide(L)'
;MADGARTYHVSIVGEASYQRAIEACREGERVMLFAEIGNPYDADAVVVKCSRNATIGYLGRDNWLRDALLHEGQGCSTTIGTLKRGDDQPFLAP
;
A
#
# COMPACT_ATOMS: atom_id res chain seq x y z
N MET A 1 -23.57 -14.98 -11.88
CA MET A 1 -23.29 -15.14 -10.44
C MET A 1 -22.59 -13.87 -10.01
N ALA A 2 -23.26 -13.01 -9.25
CA ALA A 2 -22.63 -11.82 -8.70
C ALA A 2 -21.82 -12.28 -7.49
N ASP A 3 -20.55 -12.60 -7.72
CA ASP A 3 -19.60 -12.82 -6.64
C ASP A 3 -19.34 -11.43 -6.05
N GLY A 4 -19.97 -11.12 -4.92
CA GLY A 4 -19.90 -9.81 -4.29
C GLY A 4 -18.50 -9.58 -3.75
N ALA A 5 -17.60 -9.09 -4.61
CA ALA A 5 -16.24 -8.75 -4.22
C ALA A 5 -16.28 -7.76 -3.06
N ARG A 6 -15.79 -8.18 -1.90
CA ARG A 6 -15.67 -7.31 -0.73
C ARG A 6 -14.44 -6.44 -0.89
N THR A 7 -14.63 -5.13 -0.79
CA THR A 7 -13.52 -4.17 -0.78
C THR A 7 -13.19 -3.84 0.66
N TYR A 8 -11.90 -3.93 1.00
CA TYR A 8 -11.36 -3.54 2.29
C TYR A 8 -10.35 -2.42 2.08
N HIS A 9 -10.37 -1.43 2.97
CA HIS A 9 -9.40 -0.33 2.97
C HIS A 9 -8.32 -0.60 4.01
N VAL A 10 -7.06 -0.48 3.59
CA VAL A 10 -5.89 -0.59 4.46
C VAL A 10 -4.94 0.56 4.17
N SER A 11 -4.26 1.05 5.21
CA SER A 11 -3.20 2.05 5.08
C SER A 11 -1.84 1.37 4.88
N ILE A 12 -0.95 2.05 4.16
CA ILE A 12 0.47 1.67 4.07
C ILE A 12 1.30 2.51 5.04
N VAL A 13 2.52 2.06 5.33
CA VAL A 13 3.49 2.75 6.20
C VAL A 13 4.84 2.92 5.49
N GLY A 14 5.71 3.76 6.05
CA GLY A 14 7.05 4.02 5.51
C GLY A 14 7.08 4.92 4.26
N GLU A 15 5.92 5.45 3.87
CA GLU A 15 5.70 6.28 2.68
C GLU A 15 6.61 7.51 2.60
N ALA A 16 7.05 8.06 3.74
CA ALA A 16 8.01 9.17 3.78
C ALA A 16 9.32 8.88 3.04
N SER A 17 9.75 7.62 2.96
CA SER A 17 10.97 7.21 2.25
C SER A 17 10.76 7.06 0.73
N TYR A 18 9.52 7.12 0.26
CA TYR A 18 9.13 6.78 -1.11
C TYR A 18 8.34 7.89 -1.83
N GLN A 19 8.39 9.13 -1.33
CA GLN A 19 7.60 10.26 -1.84
C GLN A 19 7.70 10.45 -3.36
N ARG A 20 8.91 10.35 -3.93
CA ARG A 20 9.10 10.46 -5.38
C ARG A 20 8.31 9.42 -6.19
N ALA A 21 8.20 8.19 -5.69
CA ALA A 21 7.40 7.15 -6.35
C ALA A 21 5.90 7.42 -6.19
N ILE A 22 5.49 7.90 -5.01
CA ILE A 22 4.12 8.24 -4.67
C ILE A 22 3.61 9.44 -5.48
N GLU A 23 4.43 10.45 -5.72
CA GLU A 23 4.10 11.63 -6.55
C GLU A 23 3.65 11.25 -7.96
N ALA A 24 4.24 10.18 -8.51
CA ALA A 24 3.89 9.64 -9.82
C ALA A 24 2.63 8.75 -9.80
N CYS A 25 2.10 8.41 -8.63
CA CYS A 25 0.91 7.58 -8.47
C CYS A 25 -0.40 8.37 -8.60
N ARG A 26 -1.47 7.64 -8.89
CA ARG A 26 -2.85 8.16 -8.99
C ARG A 26 -3.83 7.27 -8.25
N GLU A 27 -4.92 7.84 -7.77
CA GLU A 27 -6.05 7.05 -7.26
C GLU A 27 -6.61 6.13 -8.36
N GLY A 28 -7.09 4.95 -7.97
CA GLY A 28 -7.50 3.86 -8.85
C GLY A 28 -6.33 3.10 -9.50
N GLU A 29 -5.08 3.55 -9.36
CA GLU A 29 -3.94 2.84 -9.92
C GLU A 29 -3.76 1.48 -9.23
N ARG A 30 -3.53 0.43 -10.01
CA ARG A 30 -3.22 -0.90 -9.49
C ARG A 30 -1.91 -0.89 -8.71
N VAL A 31 -1.93 -1.54 -7.55
CA VAL A 31 -0.72 -1.84 -6.78
C VAL A 31 -0.54 -3.35 -6.70
N MET A 32 0.67 -3.75 -6.33
CA MET A 32 1.04 -5.14 -6.11
C MET A 32 1.62 -5.27 -4.72
N LEU A 33 1.28 -6.37 -4.07
CA LEU A 33 1.76 -6.72 -2.74
C LEU A 33 2.68 -7.93 -2.87
N PHE A 34 3.88 -7.84 -2.29
CA PHE A 34 4.86 -8.91 -2.33
C PHE A 34 5.47 -9.13 -0.94
N ALA A 35 5.69 -10.38 -0.58
CA ALA A 35 6.57 -10.71 0.54
C ALA A 35 8.00 -10.26 0.19
N GLU A 36 8.62 -9.45 1.04
CA GLU A 36 10.01 -9.04 0.92
C GLU A 36 10.91 -10.01 1.69
N ILE A 37 11.36 -11.05 0.99
CA ILE A 37 12.22 -12.09 1.58
C ILE A 37 13.59 -11.48 1.95
N GLY A 38 14.00 -11.68 3.20
CA GLY A 38 15.30 -11.24 3.70
C GLY A 38 15.37 -9.77 4.13
N ASN A 39 14.23 -9.13 4.36
CA ASN A 39 14.21 -7.80 4.97
C ASN A 39 14.86 -7.86 6.38
N PRO A 40 15.87 -7.02 6.67
CA PRO A 40 16.66 -7.11 7.91
C PRO A 40 15.91 -6.62 9.16
N TYR A 41 14.76 -5.95 8.98
CA TYR A 41 13.97 -5.35 10.07
C TYR A 41 12.71 -6.14 10.40
N ASP A 42 12.17 -6.88 9.43
CA ASP A 42 10.90 -7.59 9.55
C ASP A 42 10.82 -8.76 8.56
N ALA A 43 10.86 -9.98 9.06
CA ALA A 43 10.92 -11.20 8.25
C ALA A 43 9.69 -11.42 7.37
N ASP A 44 8.53 -10.86 7.74
CA ASP A 44 7.30 -10.96 6.96
C ASP A 44 6.82 -9.58 6.46
N ALA A 45 7.78 -8.70 6.17
CA ALA A 45 7.50 -7.44 5.48
C ALA A 45 6.75 -7.68 4.16
N VAL A 46 5.61 -7.01 3.98
CA VAL A 46 4.89 -6.99 2.70
C VAL A 46 5.10 -5.63 2.05
N VAL A 47 5.88 -5.62 0.97
CA VAL A 47 6.16 -4.40 0.20
C VAL A 47 5.00 -4.10 -0.75
N VAL A 48 4.63 -2.81 -0.82
CA VAL A 48 3.63 -2.30 -1.74
C VAL A 48 4.33 -1.61 -2.90
N LYS A 49 4.06 -2.09 -4.12
CA LYS A 49 4.63 -1.53 -5.36
C LYS A 49 3.54 -0.99 -6.27
N CYS A 50 3.79 0.16 -6.87
CA CYS A 50 2.92 0.70 -7.91
C CYS A 50 3.08 -0.07 -9.24
N SER A 51 2.26 0.26 -10.24
CA SER A 51 2.27 -0.38 -11.57
C SER A 51 3.62 -0.29 -12.29
N ARG A 52 4.45 0.70 -11.92
CA ARG A 52 5.81 0.91 -12.45
C ARG A 52 6.88 0.09 -11.71
N ASN A 53 6.47 -0.86 -10.86
CA ASN A 53 7.35 -1.66 -10.01
C ASN A 53 8.20 -0.87 -9.01
N ALA A 54 7.83 0.39 -8.72
CA ALA A 54 8.47 1.20 -7.70
C ALA A 54 7.77 0.99 -6.34
N THR A 55 8.56 0.82 -5.28
CA THR A 55 8.06 0.74 -3.90
C THR A 55 7.44 2.08 -3.49
N ILE A 56 6.26 2.01 -2.89
CA ILE A 56 5.54 3.17 -2.34
C ILE A 56 5.33 3.07 -0.83
N GLY A 57 5.67 1.93 -0.23
CA GLY A 57 5.60 1.69 1.20
C GLY A 57 5.43 0.21 1.51
N TYR A 58 4.94 -0.07 2.70
CA TYR A 58 4.75 -1.42 3.24
C TYR A 58 3.38 -1.55 3.88
N LEU A 59 2.86 -2.78 3.99
CA LEU A 59 1.77 -3.03 4.93
C LEU A 59 2.29 -2.89 6.37
N GLY A 60 1.49 -2.28 7.24
CA GLY A 60 1.77 -2.23 8.67
C GLY A 60 1.87 -3.63 9.27
N ARG A 61 2.63 -3.77 10.36
CA ARG A 61 2.86 -5.06 11.04
C ARG A 61 1.56 -5.71 11.53
N ASP A 62 0.68 -4.90 12.12
CA ASP A 62 -0.59 -5.37 12.70
C ASP A 62 -1.76 -5.38 11.69
N ASN A 63 -1.46 -5.53 10.40
CA ASN A 63 -2.48 -5.52 9.35
C ASN A 63 -2.93 -6.95 9.02
N TRP A 64 -4.22 -7.25 9.20
CA TRP A 64 -4.82 -8.56 8.89
C TRP A 64 -4.52 -9.05 7.47
N LEU A 65 -4.35 -8.13 6.50
CA LEU A 65 -4.07 -8.50 5.11
C LEU A 65 -2.70 -9.16 4.95
N ARG A 66 -1.74 -8.83 5.83
CA ARG A 66 -0.43 -9.48 5.89
C ARG A 66 -0.60 -10.97 6.15
N ASP A 67 -1.34 -11.34 7.18
CA ASP A 67 -1.55 -12.75 7.55
C ASP A 67 -2.30 -13.51 6.46
N ALA A 68 -3.34 -12.89 5.89
CA ALA A 68 -4.11 -13.47 4.79
C ALA A 68 -3.23 -13.76 3.55
N LEU A 69 -2.30 -12.85 3.23
CA LEU A 69 -1.38 -13.01 2.10
C LEU A 69 -0.30 -14.06 2.37
N LEU A 70 0.33 -14.02 3.55
CA LEU A 70 1.55 -14.77 3.82
C LEU A 70 1.29 -16.18 4.38
N HIS A 71 0.25 -16.34 5.19
CA HIS A 71 0.00 -17.58 5.93
C HIS A 71 -1.22 -18.34 5.38
N GLU A 72 -2.24 -17.63 4.90
CA GLU A 72 -3.45 -18.26 4.36
C GLU A 72 -3.39 -18.47 2.83
N GLY A 73 -2.43 -17.85 2.15
CA GLY A 73 -2.27 -17.96 0.70
C GLY A 73 -3.40 -17.33 -0.10
N GLN A 74 -4.13 -16.37 0.47
CA GLN A 74 -5.23 -15.69 -0.21
C GLN A 74 -4.71 -14.65 -1.18
N GLY A 75 -5.24 -14.66 -2.41
CA GLY A 75 -4.97 -13.62 -3.40
C GLY A 75 -5.93 -12.44 -3.26
N CYS A 76 -5.47 -11.24 -3.61
CA CYS A 76 -6.32 -10.06 -3.68
C CYS A 76 -5.97 -9.19 -4.90
N SER A 77 -6.96 -8.42 -5.36
CA SER A 77 -6.75 -7.33 -6.32
C SER A 77 -6.72 -6.01 -5.55
N THR A 78 -5.71 -5.18 -5.78
CA THR A 78 -5.48 -3.97 -5.00
C THR A 78 -5.27 -2.76 -5.89
N THR A 79 -5.84 -1.65 -5.47
CA THR A 79 -5.70 -0.34 -6.11
C THR A 79 -5.49 0.74 -5.06
N ILE A 80 -4.91 1.86 -5.45
CA ILE A 80 -4.82 3.04 -4.59
C ILE A 80 -6.23 3.60 -4.39
N GLY A 81 -6.80 3.43 -3.21
CA GLY A 81 -8.14 3.96 -2.91
C GLY A 81 -8.15 5.47 -2.74
N THR A 82 -7.25 6.00 -1.91
CA THR A 82 -7.15 7.43 -1.62
C THR A 82 -5.68 7.85 -1.56
N LEU A 83 -5.35 8.99 -2.17
CA LEU A 83 -4.02 9.58 -2.14
C LEU A 83 -4.10 11.04 -1.69
N LYS A 84 -3.69 11.30 -0.45
CA LYS A 84 -3.62 12.67 0.08
C LYS A 84 -2.23 13.24 -0.09
N ARG A 85 -2.12 14.36 -0.81
CA ARG A 85 -0.91 15.17 -0.91
C ARG A 85 -1.03 16.32 0.10
N GLY A 86 0.08 16.80 0.64
CA GLY A 86 0.12 17.74 1.77
C GLY A 86 -0.53 19.12 1.58
N ASP A 87 -1.38 19.33 0.56
CA ASP A 87 -1.95 20.62 0.18
C ASP A 87 -3.46 20.70 0.43
N ASP A 88 -3.91 20.35 1.64
CA ASP A 88 -5.29 20.62 2.08
C ASP A 88 -5.33 21.32 3.46
N GLN A 89 -4.27 22.08 3.77
CA GLN A 89 -4.36 23.18 4.70
C GLN A 89 -4.16 24.49 3.92
N PRO A 90 -5.14 25.41 3.89
CA PRO A 90 -4.84 26.76 3.44
C PRO A 90 -3.72 27.29 4.33
N PHE A 91 -2.62 27.68 3.69
CA PHE A 91 -1.54 28.40 4.34
C PHE A 91 -2.15 29.66 4.97
N LEU A 92 -2.52 29.59 6.25
CA LEU A 92 -2.79 30.78 7.05
C LEU A 92 -1.43 31.46 7.20
N ALA A 93 -1.17 32.42 6.31
CA ALA A 93 -0.08 33.35 6.49
C ALA A 93 -0.25 34.08 7.84
N PRO A 94 0.84 34.35 8.58
CA PRO A 94 0.79 35.04 9.86
C PRO A 94 0.23 36.47 9.77
#